data_AF-A0A0B8P4A8-F1
#
_entry.id   AF-A0A0B8P4A8-F1
#
_cell.length_a   1.000
_cell.length_b   1.000
_cell.length_c   1.000
_cell.angle_alpha   90.00
_cell.angle_beta   90.00
_cell.angle_gamma   90.00
#
_symmetry.space_group_name_H-M   'P 1'
#
loop_
_entity.id
_entity.type
_entity.pdbx_description
1 polymer ?
#
loop_
_entity_poly.entity_id
_entity_poly.type
_entity_poly.pdbx_seq_one_letter_code
_entity_poly.pdbx_strand_id
1 'polypeptide(L)'
;MISLLNPKIGLFYIALFSQFISVDHSTGDKAAIILTPLIVDGLWYSLIALVIASPKIIEKMRAKALWIDRISGVFLLFLAVRIAL
;
A
#
# COMPACT_ATOMS: atom_id res chain seq x y z
N MET A 1 -5.48 -7.82 9.89
CA MET A 1 -6.00 -6.54 10.43
C MET A 1 -4.95 -5.78 11.26
N ILE A 2 -3.66 -5.79 10.85
CA ILE A 2 -2.54 -5.25 11.68
C ILE A 2 -1.67 -4.21 10.92
N SER A 3 -1.93 -3.93 9.63
CA SER A 3 -1.09 -2.97 8.89
C SER A 3 -1.29 -1.51 9.33
N LEU A 4 -2.51 -1.11 9.70
CA LEU A 4 -2.84 0.28 10.06
C LEU A 4 -2.10 0.80 11.30
N LEU A 5 -1.81 -0.06 12.28
CA LEU A 5 -1.02 0.29 13.47
C LEU A 5 0.44 -0.14 13.35
N ASN A 6 0.93 -0.51 12.15
CA ASN A 6 2.34 -0.77 11.97
C ASN A 6 3.09 0.57 12.09
N PRO A 7 3.91 0.79 13.14
CA PRO A 7 4.58 2.08 13.35
C PRO A 7 5.50 2.45 12.17
N LYS A 8 5.96 1.45 11.40
CA LYS A 8 6.74 1.66 10.17
C LYS A 8 5.93 2.39 9.09
N ILE A 9 4.65 2.06 8.93
CA ILE A 9 3.76 2.70 7.94
C ILE A 9 3.43 4.13 8.38
N GLY A 10 3.18 4.33 9.68
CA GLY A 10 3.01 5.67 10.26
C GLY A 10 4.22 6.56 9.99
N LEU A 11 5.43 6.07 10.26
CA LEU A 11 6.68 6.79 9.99
C LEU A 11 6.87 7.10 8.50
N PHE A 12 6.55 6.16 7.61
CA PHE A 12 6.59 6.38 6.16
C PHE A 12 5.63 7.48 5.71
N TYR A 13 4.37 7.43 6.17
CA TYR A 13 3.39 8.46 5.85
C TYR A 13 3.76 9.82 6.44
N ILE A 14 4.30 9.86 7.65
CA ILE A 14 4.83 11.10 8.23
C ILE A 14 5.95 11.65 7.33
N ALA A 15 6.92 10.84 6.91
CA ALA A 15 8.02 11.31 6.06
C ALA A 15 7.53 11.81 4.68
N LEU A 16 6.59 11.11 4.06
CA LEU A 16 6.08 11.44 2.72
C LEU A 16 5.14 12.65 2.74
N PHE A 17 4.32 12.79 3.78
CA PHE A 17 3.35 13.87 3.89
C PHE A 17 3.82 15.08 4.70
N SER A 18 4.87 14.95 5.51
CA SER A 18 5.46 16.05 6.30
C SER A 18 5.81 17.25 5.43
N GLN A 19 6.35 17.01 4.24
CA GLN A 19 6.74 18.09 3.32
C GLN A 19 5.55 18.90 2.80
N PHE A 20 4.34 18.33 2.82
CA PHE A 20 3.11 19.01 2.41
C PHE A 20 2.40 19.70 3.59
N ILE A 21 2.88 19.50 4.83
CA ILE A 21 2.33 20.12 6.04
C ILE A 21 3.19 21.33 6.42
N SER A 22 2.89 22.47 5.81
CA SER A 22 3.43 23.80 6.18
C SER A 22 2.59 24.49 7.27
N VAL A 23 3.22 25.39 8.03
CA VAL A 23 2.58 26.13 9.15
C VAL A 23 1.45 27.05 8.65
N ASP A 24 1.56 27.55 7.43
CA ASP A 24 0.58 28.46 6.79
C ASP A 24 -0.69 27.77 6.26
N HIS A 25 -0.77 26.44 6.27
CA HIS A 25 -1.95 25.73 5.76
C HIS A 25 -3.14 25.81 6.73
N SER A 26 -4.31 26.07 6.16
CA SER A 26 -5.58 26.06 6.89
C SER A 26 -5.89 24.64 7.43
N THR A 27 -6.74 24.54 8.45
CA THR A 27 -7.19 23.24 8.98
C THR A 27 -7.85 22.36 7.90
N GLY A 28 -8.48 22.98 6.90
CA GLY A 28 -9.08 22.29 5.76
C GLY A 28 -8.04 21.63 4.85
N ASP A 29 -6.94 22.31 4.55
CA ASP A 29 -5.86 21.77 3.70
C ASP A 29 -5.18 20.58 4.38
N LYS A 30 -4.94 20.68 5.70
CA LYS A 30 -4.40 19.58 6.50
C LYS A 30 -5.33 18.36 6.50
N ALA A 31 -6.65 18.58 6.59
CA ALA A 31 -7.63 17.52 6.50
C ALA A 31 -7.61 16.82 5.13
N ALA A 32 -7.48 17.59 4.03
CA ALA A 32 -7.39 17.04 2.69
C ALA A 32 -6.12 16.16 2.49
N ILE A 33 -4.98 16.59 3.02
CA ILE A 33 -3.73 15.82 2.99
C ILE A 33 -3.89 14.47 3.71
N ILE A 34 -4.60 14.45 4.84
CA ILE A 34 -4.82 13.21 5.63
C ILE A 34 -5.88 12.31 4.98
N LEU A 35 -6.97 12.90 4.46
CA LEU A 35 -8.10 12.16 3.88
C LEU A 35 -7.74 11.48 2.57
N THR A 36 -6.85 12.08 1.78
CA THR A 36 -6.47 11.56 0.45
C THR A 36 -5.94 10.13 0.51
N PRO A 37 -4.85 9.81 1.26
CA PRO A 37 -4.36 8.44 1.36
C PRO A 37 -5.38 7.51 2.01
N LEU A 38 -6.18 7.99 2.96
CA LEU A 38 -7.21 7.18 3.62
C LEU A 38 -8.30 6.71 2.64
N ILE A 39 -8.78 7.62 1.78
CA ILE A 39 -9.78 7.33 0.75
C ILE A 39 -9.17 6.44 -0.33
N VAL A 40 -7.96 6.76 -0.81
CA VAL A 40 -7.29 5.99 -1.86
C VAL A 40 -7.03 4.55 -1.39
N ASP A 41 -6.46 4.37 -0.19
CA ASP A 41 -6.22 3.05 0.39
C ASP A 41 -7.55 2.32 0.60
N GLY A 42 -8.54 2.98 1.22
CA GLY A 42 -9.84 2.40 1.51
C GLY A 42 -10.56 1.92 0.25
N LEU A 43 -10.60 2.75 -0.80
CA LEU A 43 -11.21 2.40 -2.08
C LEU A 43 -10.44 1.29 -2.77
N TRP A 44 -9.10 1.36 -2.79
CA TRP A 44 -8.27 0.35 -3.43
C TRP A 44 -8.45 -1.02 -2.77
N TYR A 45 -8.31 -1.12 -1.45
CA TYR A 45 -8.47 -2.39 -0.75
C TYR A 45 -9.90 -2.93 -0.84
N SER A 46 -10.91 -2.05 -0.79
CA SER A 46 -12.31 -2.45 -0.99
C SER A 46 -12.54 -3.00 -2.40
N LEU A 47 -12.00 -2.34 -3.43
CA LEU A 47 -12.07 -2.81 -4.80
C LEU A 47 -11.40 -4.18 -4.97
N ILE A 48 -10.18 -4.33 -4.45
CA ILE A 48 -9.44 -5.60 -4.51
C ILE A 48 -10.20 -6.70 -3.77
N ALA A 49 -10.76 -6.41 -2.59
CA ALA A 49 -11.57 -7.36 -1.84
C ALA A 49 -12.80 -7.80 -2.64
N LEU A 50 -13.52 -6.88 -3.29
CA LEU A 50 -14.67 -7.20 -4.14
C LEU A 50 -14.27 -8.06 -5.35
N VAL A 51 -13.14 -7.75 -5.99
CA VAL A 51 -12.63 -8.53 -7.12
C VAL A 51 -12.22 -9.94 -6.70
N ILE A 52 -11.54 -10.09 -5.56
CA ILE A 52 -10.99 -11.37 -5.10
C ILE A 52 -12.02 -12.20 -4.30
N ALA A 53 -13.14 -11.60 -3.85
CA ALA A 53 -14.18 -12.29 -3.09
C ALA A 53 -14.80 -13.50 -3.81
N SER A 54 -14.59 -13.66 -5.13
CA SER A 54 -15.05 -14.83 -5.86
C SER A 54 -14.18 -16.07 -5.58
N PRO A 55 -14.75 -17.21 -5.14
CA PRO A 55 -13.99 -18.43 -4.88
C PRO A 55 -13.27 -18.97 -6.13
N LYS A 56 -13.82 -18.74 -7.33
CA LYS A 56 -13.16 -19.10 -8.60
C LYS A 56 -11.84 -18.36 -8.83
N ILE A 57 -11.76 -17.11 -8.38
CA ILE A 57 -10.55 -16.28 -8.53
C ILE A 57 -9.50 -16.76 -7.53
N ILE A 58 -9.90 -17.05 -6.30
CA ILE A 58 -9.01 -17.58 -5.26
C ILE A 58 -8.39 -18.92 -5.69
N GLU A 59 -9.18 -19.84 -6.25
CA GLU A 59 -8.66 -21.13 -6.75
C GLU A 59 -7.68 -20.95 -7.90
N LYS A 60 -7.98 -20.05 -8.85
CA LYS A 60 -7.08 -19.75 -9.98
C LYS A 60 -5.78 -19.09 -9.53
N MET A 61 -5.83 -18.22 -8.52
CA MET A 61 -4.65 -17.63 -7.90
C MET A 61 -3.84 -18.69 -7.16
N ARG A 62 -4.48 -19.58 -6.40
CA ARG A 62 -3.81 -20.69 -5.71
C ARG A 62 -3.11 -21.64 -6.68
N ALA A 63 -3.75 -21.98 -7.80
CA ALA A 63 -3.15 -22.82 -8.84
C ALA A 63 -1.91 -22.18 -9.48
N LYS A 64 -1.82 -20.84 -9.49
CA LYS A 64 -0.67 -20.08 -10.01
C LYS A 64 0.19 -19.45 -8.91
N ALA A 65 -0.04 -19.78 -7.65
CA ALA A 65 0.63 -19.14 -6.51
C ALA A 65 2.14 -19.25 -6.62
N LEU A 66 2.65 -20.43 -7.02
CA LEU A 66 4.09 -20.64 -7.22
C LEU A 66 4.71 -19.66 -8.22
N TRP A 67 4.01 -19.33 -9.29
CA TRP A 67 4.48 -18.36 -10.29
C TRP A 67 4.39 -16.93 -9.77
N ILE A 68 3.31 -16.59 -9.08
CA ILE A 68 3.12 -15.28 -8.45
C ILE A 68 4.22 -15.01 -7.41
N ASP A 69 4.49 -16.01 -6.57
CA ASP A 69 5.52 -15.95 -5.53
C ASP A 69 6.92 -15.84 -6.14
N ARG A 70 7.21 -16.62 -7.19
CA ARG A 70 8.51 -16.52 -7.91
C ARG A 70 8.72 -15.14 -8.53
N ILE A 71 7.73 -14.60 -9.23
CA ILE A 71 7.85 -13.28 -9.87
C ILE A 71 8.05 -12.19 -8.81
N SER A 72 7.26 -12.25 -7.72
CA SER A 72 7.39 -11.29 -6.61
C SER A 72 8.76 -11.39 -5.94
N GLY A 73 9.24 -12.61 -5.69
CA GLY A 73 10.57 -12.85 -5.13
C GLY A 73 11.70 -12.36 -6.03
N VAL A 74 11.61 -12.61 -7.34
CA VAL A 74 12.59 -12.11 -8.33
C VAL A 74 12.59 -10.59 -8.36
N PHE A 75 11.42 -9.94 -8.31
CA PHE A 75 11.32 -8.49 -8.27
C PHE A 75 11.97 -7.90 -7.00
N LEU A 76 11.72 -8.51 -5.84
CA LEU A 76 12.34 -8.10 -4.58
C LEU A 76 13.86 -8.33 -4.57
N LEU A 77 14.33 -9.45 -5.11
CA LEU A 77 15.77 -9.73 -5.26
C LEU A 77 16.44 -8.72 -6.19
N PHE A 78 15.79 -8.40 -7.32
CA PHE A 78 16.27 -7.37 -8.23
C PHE A 78 16.39 -6.00 -7.53
N LEU A 79 15.37 -5.60 -6.77
CA LEU A 79 15.40 -4.36 -6.00
C LEU A 79 16.53 -4.37 -4.96
N ALA A 80 16.72 -5.48 -4.25
CA ALA A 80 17.79 -5.62 -3.26
C ALA A 80 19.17 -5.47 -3.89
N VAL A 81 19.42 -6.11 -5.04
CA VAL A 81 20.67 -5.96 -5.80
C VAL A 81 20.86 -4.51 -6.27
N ARG A 82 19.79 -3.86 -6.75
CA ARG A 82 19.83 -2.47 -7.21
C ARG A 82 20.15 -1.46 -6.11
N ILE A 83 19.75 -1.73 -4.87
CA ILE A 83 20.00 -0.88 -3.70
C ILE A 83 21.40 -1.17 -3.10
N ALA A 84 21.88 -2.42 -3.19
CA ALA A 84 23.18 -2.82 -2.65
C ALA A 84 24.38 -2.43 -3.55
N LEU A 85 24.14 -2.26 -4.85
CA LEU A 85 25.09 -1.71 -5.84
C LEU A 85 24.97 -0.18 -5.93
#